data_AF-A0AA88MZ51-F1
#
_entry.id   AF-A0AA88MZ51-F1
#
_cell.length_a   1.000
_cell.length_b   1.000
_cell.length_c   1.000
_cell.angle_alpha   90.00
_cell.angle_beta   90.00
_cell.angle_gamma   90.00
#
_symmetry.space_group_name_H-M   'P 1'
#
loop_
_entity.id
_entity.type
_entity.pdbx_description
1 polymer ?
#
loop_
_entity_poly.entity_id
_entity_poly.type
_entity_poly.pdbx_seq_one_letter_code
_entity_poly.pdbx_strand_id
1 'polypeptide(L)'
;MHQLFQLVLGQRDLSRAGDLFSLDDVEIEDCLSQALDEIKTISCHPDYVTNDNDQAVVEICITRITTAIRETSSMERHGSALVALWESCLEHNLQPQGKDEDTPHAKIASDITSCILQNYNRAPMMALAVPVAVRFLQQGNRELSHNMSSYLSLAAIAKAELLVQHTQAIIISILGALVLFCQELLQPTTSKSITLKVLNHLLMCSQEDN
;
A
#
# COMPACT_ATOMS: atom_id res chain seq x y z
N MET A 1 -10.85 -8.27 -21.96
CA MET A 1 -10.48 -9.09 -20.79
C MET A 1 -10.38 -10.54 -21.23
N HIS A 2 -9.36 -11.28 -20.77
CA HIS A 2 -9.24 -12.72 -21.04
C HIS A 2 -10.47 -13.48 -20.49
N GLN A 3 -10.89 -14.56 -21.15
CA GLN A 3 -12.13 -15.27 -20.81
C GLN A 3 -12.17 -15.77 -19.36
N LEU A 4 -11.06 -16.31 -18.85
CA LEU A 4 -11.00 -16.77 -17.46
C LEU A 4 -11.11 -15.61 -16.46
N PHE A 5 -10.51 -14.45 -16.74
CA PHE A 5 -10.73 -13.27 -15.89
C PHE A 5 -12.19 -12.80 -15.95
N GLN A 6 -12.86 -12.90 -17.11
CA GLN A 6 -14.28 -12.56 -17.21
C GLN A 6 -15.17 -13.51 -16.39
N LEU A 7 -14.82 -14.80 -16.31
CA LEU A 7 -15.53 -15.75 -15.44
C LEU A 7 -15.26 -15.44 -13.96
N VAL A 8 -13.98 -15.37 -13.58
CA VAL A 8 -13.58 -15.25 -12.17
C VAL A 8 -13.94 -13.88 -11.61
N LEU A 9 -13.53 -12.79 -12.27
CA LEU A 9 -13.87 -11.44 -11.84
C LEU A 9 -15.30 -11.11 -12.26
N GLY A 10 -15.62 -11.12 -13.55
CA GLY A 10 -16.92 -10.63 -14.05
C GLY A 10 -18.15 -11.41 -13.57
N GLN A 11 -18.02 -12.72 -13.33
CA GLN A 11 -19.13 -13.56 -12.83
C GLN A 11 -18.93 -14.03 -11.38
N ARG A 12 -17.87 -13.56 -10.71
CA ARG A 12 -17.51 -13.97 -9.34
C ARG A 12 -17.35 -15.49 -9.19
N ASP A 13 -16.96 -16.19 -10.26
CA ASP A 13 -16.87 -17.65 -10.29
C ASP A 13 -15.54 -18.13 -9.65
N LEU A 14 -15.54 -18.24 -8.32
CA LEU A 14 -14.40 -18.71 -7.53
C LEU A 14 -13.97 -20.13 -7.91
N SER A 15 -14.87 -20.97 -8.42
CA SER A 15 -14.54 -22.36 -8.79
C SER A 15 -13.53 -22.43 -9.94
N ARG A 16 -13.43 -21.36 -10.75
CA ARG A 16 -12.51 -21.23 -11.88
C ARG A 16 -11.23 -20.47 -11.53
N ALA A 17 -11.11 -19.92 -10.33
CA ALA A 17 -9.99 -19.05 -9.95
C ALA A 17 -8.64 -19.77 -10.00
N GLY A 18 -8.60 -21.07 -9.68
CA GLY A 18 -7.39 -21.88 -9.78
C GLY A 18 -6.86 -22.03 -11.21
N ASP A 19 -7.73 -22.01 -12.22
CA ASP A 19 -7.34 -22.16 -13.62
C ASP A 19 -6.50 -20.98 -14.12
N LEU A 20 -6.61 -19.81 -13.47
CA LEU A 20 -5.84 -18.61 -13.83
C LEU A 20 -4.31 -18.87 -13.75
N PHE A 21 -3.87 -19.77 -12.88
CA PHE A 21 -2.45 -20.11 -12.71
C PHE A 21 -1.92 -21.07 -13.78
N SER A 22 -2.81 -21.61 -14.63
CA SER A 22 -2.40 -22.42 -15.79
C SER A 22 -2.20 -21.58 -17.06
N LEU A 23 -2.55 -20.28 -17.02
CA LEU A 23 -2.38 -19.36 -18.15
C LEU A 23 -0.95 -18.85 -18.24
N ASP A 24 -0.43 -18.73 -19.45
CA ASP A 24 0.86 -18.09 -19.70
C ASP A 24 0.78 -16.59 -19.37
N ASP A 25 1.83 -16.03 -18.75
CA ASP A 25 1.83 -14.62 -18.33
C ASP A 25 1.66 -13.66 -19.54
N VAL A 26 2.24 -14.01 -20.68
CA VAL A 26 2.17 -13.23 -21.92
C VAL A 26 0.76 -13.24 -22.52
N GLU A 27 0.01 -14.33 -22.34
CA GLU A 27 -1.37 -14.45 -22.86
C GLU A 27 -2.31 -13.44 -22.19
N ILE A 28 -2.07 -13.13 -20.91
CA ILE A 28 -2.95 -12.27 -20.11
C ILE A 28 -2.45 -10.83 -19.97
N GLU A 29 -1.21 -10.53 -20.35
CA GLU A 29 -0.57 -9.22 -20.17
C GLU A 29 -1.46 -8.07 -20.64
N ASP A 30 -1.98 -8.16 -21.87
CA ASP A 30 -2.75 -7.07 -22.50
C ASP A 30 -4.05 -6.73 -21.75
N CYS A 31 -4.54 -7.61 -20.87
CA CYS A 31 -5.79 -7.39 -20.13
C CYS A 31 -5.61 -7.09 -18.63
N LEU A 32 -4.38 -7.05 -18.10
CA LEU A 32 -4.13 -6.89 -16.66
C LEU A 32 -4.67 -5.56 -16.12
N SER A 33 -4.54 -4.45 -16.86
CA SER A 33 -5.11 -3.16 -16.43
C SER A 33 -6.62 -3.23 -16.29
N GLN A 34 -7.30 -3.85 -17.25
CA GLN A 34 -8.76 -4.01 -17.20
C GLN A 34 -9.19 -4.91 -16.03
N ALA A 35 -8.41 -5.94 -15.71
CA ALA A 35 -8.67 -6.81 -14.57
C ALA A 35 -8.51 -6.06 -13.23
N LEU A 36 -7.50 -5.17 -13.12
CA LEU A 36 -7.32 -4.28 -11.96
C LEU A 36 -8.50 -3.31 -11.78
N ASP A 37 -9.05 -2.77 -12.88
CA ASP A 37 -10.24 -1.89 -12.84
C ASP A 37 -11.50 -2.63 -12.36
N GLU A 38 -11.66 -3.90 -12.76
CA GLU A 38 -12.77 -4.75 -12.28
C GLU A 38 -12.59 -5.09 -10.79
N ILE A 39 -11.37 -5.41 -10.34
CA ILE A 39 -11.06 -5.61 -8.91
C ILE A 39 -11.39 -4.34 -8.11
N LYS A 40 -11.04 -3.16 -8.62
CA LYS A 40 -11.41 -1.90 -7.98
C LYS A 40 -12.92 -1.78 -7.85
N THR A 41 -13.68 -2.07 -8.91
CA THR A 41 -15.14 -2.06 -8.91
C THR A 41 -15.72 -3.02 -7.85
N ILE A 42 -15.17 -4.23 -7.74
CA ILE A 42 -15.55 -5.22 -6.73
C ILE A 42 -15.27 -4.71 -5.32
N SER A 43 -14.03 -4.30 -5.07
CA SER A 43 -13.56 -3.93 -3.73
C SER A 43 -14.22 -2.66 -3.19
N CYS A 44 -14.70 -1.78 -4.06
CA CYS A 44 -15.46 -0.58 -3.68
C CYS A 44 -16.95 -0.85 -3.44
N HIS A 45 -17.45 -2.06 -3.70
CA HIS A 45 -18.86 -2.39 -3.47
C HIS A 45 -19.19 -2.41 -1.96
N PRO A 46 -20.35 -1.89 -1.52
CA PRO A 46 -20.65 -1.75 -0.09
C PRO A 46 -20.64 -3.04 0.73
N ASP A 47 -20.96 -4.18 0.11
CA ASP A 47 -20.99 -5.49 0.78
C ASP A 47 -19.65 -6.24 0.74
N TYR A 48 -18.62 -5.69 0.10
CA TYR A 48 -17.33 -6.35 -0.12
C TYR A 48 -16.72 -6.86 1.19
N VAL A 49 -16.78 -6.04 2.25
CA VAL A 49 -16.24 -6.37 3.58
C VAL A 49 -16.88 -7.61 4.19
N THR A 50 -18.10 -7.96 3.79
CA THR A 50 -18.87 -9.11 4.29
C THR A 50 -19.03 -10.24 3.27
N ASN A 51 -18.53 -10.06 2.05
CA ASN A 51 -18.66 -11.01 0.97
C ASN A 51 -17.36 -11.80 0.77
N ASP A 52 -17.26 -12.95 1.45
CA ASP A 52 -16.07 -13.81 1.42
C ASP A 52 -15.72 -14.30 0.01
N ASN A 53 -16.72 -14.52 -0.85
CA ASN A 53 -16.51 -14.97 -2.22
C ASN A 53 -15.80 -13.89 -3.04
N ASP A 54 -16.27 -12.65 -2.97
CA ASP A 54 -15.67 -11.53 -3.68
C ASP A 54 -14.26 -11.24 -3.15
N GLN A 55 -14.03 -11.34 -1.84
CA GLN A 55 -12.71 -11.19 -1.24
C GLN A 55 -11.72 -12.25 -1.76
N ALA A 56 -12.11 -13.52 -1.77
CA ALA A 56 -11.28 -14.61 -2.27
C ALA A 56 -10.97 -14.46 -3.78
N VAL A 57 -11.97 -14.08 -4.57
CA VAL A 57 -11.82 -13.80 -6.01
C VAL A 57 -10.80 -12.67 -6.23
N VAL A 58 -10.91 -11.57 -5.47
CA VAL A 58 -10.01 -10.42 -5.55
C VAL A 58 -8.58 -10.81 -5.16
N GLU A 59 -8.39 -11.49 -4.03
CA GLU A 59 -7.07 -11.91 -3.52
C GLU A 59 -6.33 -12.80 -4.54
N ILE A 60 -7.03 -13.80 -5.09
CA ILE A 60 -6.46 -14.70 -6.09
C ILE A 60 -6.09 -13.92 -7.37
N CYS A 61 -6.97 -13.03 -7.83
CA CYS A 61 -6.71 -12.26 -9.04
C CYS A 61 -5.56 -11.26 -8.86
N ILE A 62 -5.44 -10.58 -7.72
CA ILE A 62 -4.31 -9.70 -7.42
C ILE A 62 -3.01 -10.50 -7.45
N THR A 63 -2.97 -11.66 -6.79
CA THR A 63 -1.79 -12.54 -6.80
C THR A 63 -1.39 -12.94 -8.21
N ARG A 64 -2.36 -13.32 -9.05
CA ARG A 64 -2.10 -13.71 -10.44
C ARG A 64 -1.61 -12.53 -11.28
N ILE A 65 -2.28 -11.38 -11.18
CA ILE A 65 -1.95 -10.17 -11.95
C ILE A 65 -0.56 -9.66 -11.58
N THR A 66 -0.25 -9.51 -10.29
CA THR A 66 1.06 -9.03 -9.83
C THR A 66 2.18 -9.97 -10.21
N THR A 67 1.92 -11.29 -10.25
CA THR A 67 2.85 -12.28 -10.82
C THR A 67 3.07 -12.05 -12.31
N ALA A 68 2.00 -11.93 -13.11
CA ALA A 68 2.14 -11.72 -14.55
C ALA A 68 2.86 -10.41 -14.89
N ILE A 69 2.61 -9.32 -14.15
CA ILE A 69 3.34 -8.05 -14.29
C ILE A 69 4.84 -8.24 -14.07
N ARG A 70 5.22 -9.01 -13.05
CA ARG A 70 6.62 -9.29 -12.72
C ARG A 70 7.28 -10.15 -13.80
N GLU A 71 6.66 -11.26 -14.17
CA GLU A 71 7.25 -12.22 -15.12
C GLU A 71 7.37 -11.63 -16.54
N THR A 72 6.42 -10.78 -16.95
CA THR A 72 6.50 -10.05 -18.24
C THR A 72 7.27 -8.74 -18.16
N SER A 73 7.74 -8.32 -16.98
CA SER A 73 8.42 -7.03 -16.74
C SER A 73 7.61 -5.82 -17.25
N SER A 74 6.28 -5.88 -17.14
CA SER A 74 5.33 -4.94 -17.74
C SER A 74 4.78 -3.88 -16.77
N MET A 75 5.48 -3.64 -15.65
CA MET A 75 5.05 -2.70 -14.60
C MET A 75 4.66 -1.31 -15.13
N GLU A 76 5.47 -0.72 -16.03
CA GLU A 76 5.19 0.64 -16.55
C GLU A 76 3.88 0.70 -17.37
N ARG A 77 3.46 -0.42 -17.97
CA ARG A 77 2.22 -0.53 -18.75
C ARG A 77 0.98 -0.56 -17.85
N HIS A 78 1.09 -1.17 -16.68
CA HIS A 78 -0.03 -1.43 -15.78
C HIS A 78 0.00 -0.58 -14.50
N GLY A 79 1.08 0.15 -14.25
CA GLY A 79 1.32 0.91 -13.03
C GLY A 79 0.22 1.91 -12.70
N SER A 80 -0.38 2.57 -13.71
CA SER A 80 -1.49 3.49 -13.48
C SER A 80 -2.73 2.79 -12.90
N ALA A 81 -3.11 1.63 -13.44
CA ALA A 81 -4.26 0.88 -12.94
C ALA A 81 -3.97 0.28 -11.55
N LEU A 82 -2.74 -0.19 -11.34
CA LEU A 82 -2.28 -0.72 -10.06
C LEU A 82 -2.33 0.35 -8.96
N VAL A 83 -1.81 1.55 -9.24
CA VAL A 83 -1.87 2.69 -8.31
C VAL A 83 -3.31 3.17 -8.09
N ALA A 84 -4.17 3.12 -9.11
CA ALA A 84 -5.57 3.51 -8.97
C ALA A 84 -6.40 2.56 -8.08
N LEU A 85 -6.08 1.26 -8.09
CA LEU A 85 -6.63 0.26 -7.15
C LEU A 85 -6.04 0.43 -5.75
N TRP A 86 -4.74 0.72 -5.68
CA TRP A 86 -4.08 0.98 -4.41
C TRP A 86 -4.67 2.19 -3.69
N GLU A 87 -4.84 3.29 -4.43
CA GLU A 87 -5.40 4.54 -3.93
C GLU A 87 -6.85 4.40 -3.47
N SER A 88 -7.68 3.57 -4.14
CA SER A 88 -9.06 3.37 -3.71
C SER A 88 -9.18 2.70 -2.35
N CYS A 89 -8.17 1.94 -1.92
CA CYS A 89 -8.16 1.36 -0.57
C CYS A 89 -8.15 2.45 0.53
N LEU A 90 -7.67 3.66 0.25
CA LEU A 90 -7.66 4.79 1.19
C LEU A 90 -9.08 5.32 1.52
N GLU A 91 -10.08 4.98 0.70
CA GLU A 91 -11.48 5.35 0.90
C GLU A 91 -12.20 4.41 1.90
N HIS A 92 -11.51 3.36 2.33
CA HIS A 92 -12.04 2.33 3.21
C HIS A 92 -11.27 2.26 4.54
N ASN A 93 -11.83 1.54 5.52
CA ASN A 93 -11.16 1.36 6.80
C ASN A 93 -9.97 0.41 6.66
N LEU A 94 -8.77 0.93 6.88
CA LEU A 94 -7.51 0.17 6.86
C LEU A 94 -7.03 -0.23 8.26
N GLN A 95 -7.73 0.18 9.31
CA GLN A 95 -7.37 -0.16 10.68
C GLN A 95 -7.72 -1.63 10.96
N PRO A 96 -6.82 -2.42 11.56
CA PRO A 96 -7.08 -3.82 11.90
C PRO A 96 -8.37 -4.00 12.71
N GLN A 97 -9.15 -5.05 12.41
CA GLN A 97 -10.38 -5.37 13.13
C GLN A 97 -10.13 -6.55 14.07
N GLY A 98 -9.84 -6.29 15.34
CA GLY A 98 -9.58 -7.34 16.34
C GLY A 98 -8.10 -7.65 16.53
N LYS A 99 -7.77 -8.87 16.97
CA LYS A 99 -6.37 -9.29 17.17
C LYS A 99 -5.72 -9.59 15.82
N ASP A 100 -5.08 -8.57 15.25
CA ASP A 100 -4.17 -8.65 14.10
C ASP A 100 -4.79 -9.16 12.78
N GLU A 101 -6.12 -9.07 12.63
CA GLU A 101 -6.76 -9.35 11.34
C GLU A 101 -6.86 -8.07 10.50
N ASP A 102 -6.10 -8.03 9.42
CA ASP A 102 -6.18 -6.98 8.42
C ASP A 102 -7.55 -6.97 7.74
N THR A 103 -8.06 -5.76 7.51
CA THR A 103 -9.28 -5.61 6.69
C THR A 103 -9.02 -6.07 5.27
N PRO A 104 -10.06 -6.46 4.51
CA PRO A 104 -9.90 -6.86 3.11
C PRO A 104 -9.17 -5.81 2.26
N HIS A 105 -9.40 -4.52 2.52
CA HIS A 105 -8.70 -3.41 1.85
C HIS A 105 -7.26 -3.25 2.30
N ALA A 106 -6.93 -3.53 3.56
CA ALA A 106 -5.55 -3.53 4.04
C ALA A 106 -4.73 -4.65 3.36
N LYS A 107 -5.33 -5.84 3.17
CA LYS A 107 -4.70 -6.95 2.42
C LYS A 107 -4.40 -6.56 0.95
N ILE A 108 -5.39 -6.01 0.23
CA ILE A 108 -5.19 -5.47 -1.12
C ILE A 108 -4.05 -4.45 -1.13
N ALA A 109 -4.05 -3.50 -0.19
CA ALA A 109 -3.05 -2.47 -0.12
C ALA A 109 -1.65 -3.04 0.15
N SER A 110 -1.52 -4.05 1.00
CA SER A 110 -0.26 -4.73 1.30
C SER A 110 0.29 -5.51 0.10
N ASP A 111 -0.55 -6.23 -0.65
CA ASP A 111 -0.13 -6.97 -1.85
C ASP A 111 0.37 -6.02 -2.94
N ILE A 112 -0.37 -4.93 -3.18
CA ILE A 112 0.02 -3.93 -4.16
C ILE A 112 1.28 -3.18 -3.71
N THR A 113 1.38 -2.82 -2.44
CA THR A 113 2.60 -2.21 -1.86
C THR A 113 3.82 -3.07 -2.13
N SER A 114 3.72 -4.38 -1.89
CA SER A 114 4.81 -5.32 -2.15
C SER A 114 5.21 -5.34 -3.63
N CYS A 115 4.23 -5.32 -4.54
CA CYS A 115 4.49 -5.25 -5.99
C CYS A 115 5.18 -3.93 -6.41
N ILE A 116 4.75 -2.79 -5.86
CA ILE A 116 5.33 -1.47 -6.12
C ILE A 116 6.76 -1.37 -5.57
N LEU A 117 6.98 -1.84 -4.34
CA LEU A 117 8.30 -1.85 -3.68
C LEU A 117 9.32 -2.64 -4.48
N GLN A 118 8.93 -3.75 -5.12
CA GLN A 118 9.83 -4.52 -5.99
C GLN A 118 10.23 -3.77 -7.27
N ASN A 119 9.51 -2.71 -7.64
CA ASN A 119 9.72 -1.92 -8.86
C ASN A 119 10.14 -0.47 -8.57
N TYR A 120 10.61 -0.18 -7.35
CA TYR A 120 10.99 1.18 -6.91
C TYR A 120 12.10 1.82 -7.75
N ASN A 121 12.93 1.04 -8.44
CA ASN A 121 14.00 1.54 -9.29
C ASN A 121 13.51 2.16 -10.60
N ARG A 122 12.20 2.08 -10.91
CA ARG A 122 11.57 2.65 -12.10
C ARG A 122 11.07 4.06 -11.80
N ALA A 123 11.70 5.07 -12.40
CA ALA A 123 11.34 6.47 -12.20
C ALA A 123 9.86 6.82 -12.53
N PRO A 124 9.26 6.32 -13.63
CA PRO A 124 7.84 6.57 -13.93
C PRO A 124 6.93 5.97 -12.86
N MET A 125 7.24 4.77 -12.38
CA MET A 125 6.49 4.11 -11.32
C MET A 125 6.57 4.89 -10.00
N MET A 126 7.76 5.41 -9.68
CA MET A 126 7.96 6.23 -8.49
C MET A 126 7.12 7.50 -8.51
N ALA A 127 7.07 8.19 -9.65
CA ALA A 127 6.25 9.39 -9.83
C ALA A 127 4.76 9.13 -9.62
N LEU A 128 4.25 7.96 -10.03
CA LEU A 128 2.86 7.57 -9.80
C LEU A 128 2.58 7.20 -8.34
N ALA A 129 3.48 6.46 -7.71
CA ALA A 129 3.23 5.87 -6.39
C ALA A 129 3.53 6.81 -5.21
N VAL A 130 4.45 7.79 -5.34
CA VAL A 130 4.82 8.70 -4.24
C VAL A 130 3.61 9.46 -3.66
N PRO A 131 2.72 10.09 -4.46
CA PRO A 131 1.57 10.79 -3.93
C PRO A 131 0.65 9.90 -3.10
N VAL A 132 0.43 8.66 -3.55
CA VAL A 132 -0.44 7.68 -2.88
C VAL A 132 0.24 7.15 -1.61
N ALA A 133 1.54 6.88 -1.66
CA ALA A 133 2.32 6.45 -0.50
C ALA A 133 2.27 7.45 0.66
N VAL A 134 2.35 8.74 0.35
CA VAL A 134 2.24 9.83 1.34
C VAL A 134 0.85 9.82 2.00
N ARG A 135 -0.22 9.55 1.24
CA ARG A 135 -1.57 9.45 1.79
C ARG A 135 -1.73 8.22 2.69
N PHE A 136 -1.15 7.08 2.31
CA PHE A 136 -1.14 5.88 3.17
C PHE A 136 -0.41 6.11 4.48
N LEU A 137 0.71 6.85 4.46
CA LEU A 137 1.45 7.23 5.67
C LEU A 137 0.57 7.98 6.69
N GLN A 138 -0.49 8.65 6.23
CA GLN A 138 -1.41 9.42 7.08
C GLN A 138 -2.62 8.62 7.57
N GLN A 139 -2.88 7.41 7.06
CA GLN A 139 -4.09 6.62 7.40
C GLN A 139 -3.99 5.79 8.69
N GLY A 140 -2.81 5.73 9.32
CA GLY A 140 -2.65 5.21 10.68
C GLY A 140 -2.62 3.68 10.83
N ASN A 141 -2.62 2.89 9.75
CA ASN A 141 -2.29 1.46 9.85
C ASN A 141 -0.76 1.34 10.04
N ARG A 142 -0.33 0.73 11.15
CA ARG A 142 1.08 0.70 11.56
C ARG A 142 1.98 0.00 10.53
N GLU A 143 1.55 -1.14 9.98
CA GLU A 143 2.32 -1.91 9.01
C GLU A 143 2.41 -1.19 7.67
N LEU A 144 1.27 -0.72 7.15
CA LEU A 144 1.25 0.07 5.92
C LEU A 144 2.10 1.34 6.06
N SER A 145 1.98 2.07 7.17
CA SER A 145 2.81 3.26 7.43
C SER A 145 4.31 2.92 7.50
N HIS A 146 4.70 1.78 8.06
CA HIS A 146 6.08 1.32 8.06
C HIS A 146 6.60 1.06 6.64
N ASN A 147 5.81 0.35 5.83
CA ASN A 147 6.15 0.08 4.43
C ASN A 147 6.23 1.37 3.61
N MET A 148 5.34 2.33 3.84
CA MET A 148 5.36 3.64 3.17
C MET A 148 6.55 4.48 3.58
N SER A 149 6.91 4.49 4.86
CA SER A 149 8.13 5.16 5.34
C SER A 149 9.38 4.59 4.65
N SER A 150 9.45 3.27 4.52
CA SER A 150 10.55 2.59 3.81
C SER A 150 10.58 2.97 2.34
N TYR A 151 9.43 2.95 1.66
CA TYR A 151 9.33 3.35 0.25
C TYR A 151 9.73 4.81 0.02
N LEU A 152 9.21 5.74 0.82
CA LEU A 152 9.51 7.17 0.72
C LEU A 152 10.98 7.47 1.02
N SER A 153 11.61 6.68 1.89
CA SER A 153 13.06 6.77 2.13
C SER A 153 13.86 6.37 0.88
N LEU A 154 13.45 5.29 0.20
CA LEU A 154 14.05 4.89 -1.08
C LEU A 154 13.82 5.96 -2.16
N ALA A 155 12.62 6.54 -2.21
CA ALA A 155 12.31 7.63 -3.12
C ALA A 155 13.14 8.89 -2.84
N ALA A 156 13.41 9.22 -1.58
CA ALA A 156 14.26 10.34 -1.19
C ALA A 156 15.70 10.15 -1.68
N ILE A 157 16.23 8.93 -1.61
CA ILE A 157 17.58 8.61 -2.07
C ILE A 157 17.66 8.66 -3.61
N ALA A 158 16.67 8.10 -4.30
CA ALA A 158 16.71 7.96 -5.75
C ALA A 158 16.25 9.22 -6.50
N LYS A 159 15.19 9.89 -6.04
CA LYS A 159 14.52 11.03 -6.68
C LYS A 159 13.85 11.97 -5.66
N ALA A 160 14.64 12.62 -4.81
CA ALA A 160 14.17 13.58 -3.81
C ALA A 160 13.23 14.66 -4.38
N GLU A 161 13.42 15.06 -5.65
CA GLU A 161 12.58 16.02 -6.38
C GLU A 161 11.08 15.69 -6.35
N LEU A 162 10.72 14.40 -6.34
CA LEU A 162 9.33 13.94 -6.28
C LEU A 162 8.69 14.20 -4.91
N LEU A 163 9.48 14.36 -3.85
CA LEU A 163 8.98 14.53 -2.49
C LEU A 163 8.73 16.00 -2.13
N VAL A 164 9.23 16.95 -2.93
CA VAL A 164 9.19 18.39 -2.61
C VAL A 164 7.76 18.85 -2.31
N GLN A 165 6.80 18.46 -3.14
CA GLN A 165 5.38 18.81 -3.00
C GLN A 165 4.69 18.12 -1.80
N HIS A 166 5.32 17.08 -1.24
CA HIS A 166 4.77 16.28 -0.15
C HIS A 166 5.50 16.49 1.19
N THR A 167 6.53 17.33 1.21
CA THR A 167 7.40 17.58 2.38
C THR A 167 6.60 17.87 3.65
N GLN A 168 5.60 18.76 3.58
CA GLN A 168 4.77 19.12 4.72
C GLN A 168 3.99 17.91 5.27
N ALA A 169 3.37 17.12 4.39
CA ALA A 169 2.62 15.93 4.77
C ALA A 169 3.52 14.88 5.45
N ILE A 170 4.72 14.68 4.90
CA ILE A 170 5.73 13.77 5.45
C ILE A 170 6.20 14.24 6.84
N ILE A 171 6.52 15.53 6.99
CA ILE A 171 6.92 16.10 8.29
C ILE A 171 5.83 15.92 9.33
N ILE A 172 4.56 16.19 8.99
CA ILE A 172 3.43 16.01 9.90
C ILE A 172 3.33 14.55 10.35
N SER A 173 3.46 13.59 9.44
CA SER A 173 3.44 12.16 9.78
C SER A 173 4.60 11.76 10.69
N ILE A 174 5.82 12.26 10.45
CA ILE A 174 6.99 12.01 11.30
C ILE A 174 6.77 12.58 12.71
N LEU A 175 6.31 13.82 12.81
CA LEU A 175 6.04 14.47 14.10
C LEU A 175 4.94 13.71 14.87
N GLY A 176 3.87 13.27 14.20
CA GLY A 176 2.83 12.47 14.81
C GLY A 176 3.35 11.14 15.37
N ALA A 177 4.18 10.44 14.62
CA ALA A 177 4.82 9.19 15.07
C ALA A 177 5.75 9.42 16.27
N LEU A 178 6.53 10.50 16.26
CA LEU A 178 7.42 10.86 17.38
C LEU A 178 6.63 11.20 18.66
N VAL A 179 5.49 11.89 18.55
CA VAL A 179 4.63 12.17 19.69
C VAL A 179 4.09 10.89 20.31
N LEU A 180 3.58 9.95 19.50
CA LEU A 180 3.11 8.65 19.96
C LEU A 180 4.24 7.84 20.63
N PHE A 181 5.42 7.83 20.03
CA PHE A 181 6.61 7.18 20.59
C PHE A 181 6.99 7.77 21.95
N CYS A 182 7.01 9.10 22.08
CA CYS A 182 7.25 9.77 23.36
C CYS A 182 6.19 9.41 24.41
N GLN A 183 4.92 9.28 24.03
CA GLN A 183 3.84 8.86 24.93
C GLN A 183 4.02 7.41 25.40
N GLU A 184 4.43 6.50 24.52
CA GLU A 184 4.77 5.12 24.89
C GLU A 184 5.96 5.08 25.88
N LEU A 185 6.99 5.90 25.67
CA LEU A 185 8.13 6.04 26.59
C LEU A 185 7.78 6.71 27.94
N LEU A 186 6.67 7.43 28.01
CA LEU A 186 6.16 8.06 29.23
C LEU A 186 5.28 7.13 30.07
N GLN A 187 4.95 5.93 29.57
CA GLN A 187 4.24 4.93 30.37
C GLN A 187 5.10 4.50 31.58
N PRO A 188 4.49 4.27 32.75
CA PRO A 188 5.19 4.17 34.04
C PRO A 188 6.14 2.96 34.21
N THR A 189 6.39 2.17 33.17
CA THR A 189 7.20 0.95 33.20
C THR A 189 8.60 1.08 32.63
N THR A 190 9.02 2.23 32.08
CA THR A 190 10.39 2.40 31.56
C THR A 190 11.03 3.70 32.04
N SER A 191 12.29 3.59 32.46
CA SER A 191 13.07 4.55 33.24
C SER A 191 12.89 6.02 32.84
N LYS A 192 12.33 6.83 33.75
CA LYS A 192 12.20 8.30 33.68
C LYS A 192 13.48 9.03 33.26
N SER A 193 14.65 8.40 33.42
CA SER A 193 15.97 8.95 33.08
C SER A 193 16.25 9.02 31.57
N ILE A 194 15.72 8.08 30.78
CA ILE A 194 15.93 8.06 29.32
C ILE A 194 15.02 9.08 28.65
N THR A 195 13.76 9.11 29.04
CA THR A 195 12.75 10.03 28.50
C THR A 195 13.14 11.49 28.73
N LEU A 196 13.68 11.85 29.92
CA LEU A 196 14.17 13.21 30.17
C LEU A 196 15.38 13.59 29.31
N LYS A 197 16.27 12.64 29.02
CA LYS A 197 17.47 12.89 28.20
C LYS A 197 17.11 13.07 26.72
N VAL A 198 16.18 12.27 26.19
CA VAL A 198 15.71 12.40 24.81
C VAL A 198 14.93 13.70 24.64
N LEU A 199 14.04 14.04 25.58
CA LEU A 199 13.29 15.29 25.52
C LEU A 199 14.20 16.52 25.62
N ASN A 200 15.20 16.50 26.53
CA ASN A 200 16.19 17.57 26.63
C ASN A 200 17.04 17.67 25.36
N HIS A 201 17.47 16.56 24.75
CA HIS A 201 18.27 16.62 23.52
C HIS A 201 17.46 17.19 22.35
N LEU A 202 16.17 16.83 22.22
CA LEU A 202 15.30 17.39 21.18
C LEU A 202 15.00 18.88 21.42
N LEU A 203 14.82 19.31 22.67
CA LEU A 203 14.67 20.72 23.04
C LEU A 203 15.94 21.53 22.76
N MET A 204 17.12 20.99 23.05
CA MET A 204 18.39 21.66 22.74
C MET A 204 18.59 21.83 21.23
N CYS A 205 18.27 20.81 20.42
CA CYS A 205 18.33 20.93 18.96
C CYS A 205 17.33 21.96 18.39
N SER A 206 16.20 22.20 19.07
CA SER A 206 15.24 23.25 18.65
C SER A 206 15.64 24.67 19.06
N GLN A 207 16.69 24.82 19.88
CA GLN A 207 17.18 26.11 20.37
C GLN A 207 18.46 26.58 19.67
N GLU A 208 19.05 25.77 18.79
CA GLU A 208 20.28 26.13 18.05
C GLU A 208 20.03 26.92 16.75
N ASP A 209 18.78 27.14 16.35
CA ASP A 209 18.39 27.91 15.15
C ASP A 209 17.72 29.27 15.48
N ASN A 210 18.19 29.98 16.51
CA ASN A 210 17.76 31.36 16.79
C ASN A 210 18.94 32.30 17.06
#